data_AF-A0A955L0V5-F1
#
_entry.id   AF-A0A955L0V5-F1
#
_cell.length_a   1.000
_cell.length_b   1.000
_cell.length_c   1.000
_cell.angle_alpha   90.00
_cell.angle_beta   90.00
_cell.angle_gamma   90.00
#
_symmetry.space_group_name_H-M   'P 1'
#
loop_
_entity.id
_entity.type
_entity.pdbx_description
1 polymer ?
#
loop_
_entity_poly.entity_id
_entity_poly.type
_entity_poly.pdbx_seq_one_letter_code
_entity_poly.pdbx_strand_id
1 'polypeptide(L)'
;MNLKKYKTRIPLARNIDSAILAELFLVNSVLSILAIRVFLSLTDYPQLGGGDLHIAHMLWGGILMTTAIFILLFSIGKSGLFLSSILGGLGFGTFIDELGKFITSDNDYFFRPTIAIIYLVFVMLFFIFRYMLVRRPLSPREYLINASDLLKDIIATEDYDIEDVKKLNFLLDQSEADPKLKELFIQIAQKFKTDREYKQSKYLILKKFLRTKFLQIIHTKRFKELLNSIFIFRIFFILGSVTVSLFLYAGKNFFDIFSEVGFFEVGILFSAFTINVIVILGLYRYKTNTLKRLYWFRTSTLFSILFFTFFSFYFNQLSAIFGLVMEILLYYAIDIIISVESKPKSNPLTN
;
A
#
# COMPACT_ATOMS: atom_id res chain seq x y z
N MET A 1 34.26 34.89 20.77
CA MET A 1 33.46 33.67 21.04
C MET A 1 32.40 33.55 19.95
N ASN A 2 32.64 32.71 18.93
CA ASN A 2 31.70 32.56 17.81
C ASN A 2 30.52 31.71 18.29
N LEU A 3 29.43 32.35 18.69
CA LEU A 3 28.18 31.65 19.00
C LEU A 3 27.72 30.93 17.73
N LYS A 4 27.81 29.60 17.72
CA LYS A 4 27.18 28.78 16.69
C LYS A 4 25.71 29.22 16.62
N LYS A 5 25.28 29.77 15.48
CA LYS A 5 23.87 30.07 15.20
C LYS A 5 23.12 28.74 15.17
N TYR A 6 22.61 28.30 16.31
CA TYR A 6 21.73 27.14 16.37
C TYR A 6 20.43 27.51 15.66
N LYS A 7 20.08 26.78 14.60
CA LYS A 7 18.74 26.88 14.00
C LYS A 7 17.75 26.43 15.09
N THR A 8 17.00 27.36 15.65
CA THR A 8 16.05 27.16 16.76
C THR A 8 14.78 26.43 16.34
N ARG A 9 14.50 26.31 15.04
CA ARG A 9 13.38 25.49 14.54
C ARG A 9 13.74 24.02 14.60
N ILE A 10 12.93 23.25 15.33
CA ILE A 10 12.96 21.79 15.31
C ILE A 10 12.61 21.35 13.87
N PRO A 11 13.54 20.71 13.15
CA PRO A 11 13.25 20.24 11.80
C PRO A 11 12.26 19.08 11.87
N LEU A 12 11.32 19.03 10.92
CA LEU A 12 10.49 17.84 10.73
C LEU A 12 11.38 16.73 10.14
N ALA A 13 11.85 15.83 10.99
CA ALA A 13 12.67 14.69 10.58
C ALA A 13 11.77 13.50 10.24
N ARG A 14 11.99 12.90 9.06
CA ARG A 14 11.25 11.69 8.66
C ARG A 14 11.72 10.50 9.48
N ASN A 15 10.76 9.68 9.91
CA ASN A 15 11.03 8.42 10.61
C ASN A 15 11.39 7.34 9.57
N ILE A 16 12.46 6.57 9.84
CA ILE A 16 12.90 5.47 8.97
C ILE A 16 11.83 4.37 8.83
N ASP A 17 10.96 4.21 9.83
CA ASP A 17 9.87 3.25 9.87
C ASP A 17 8.57 3.80 9.25
N SER A 18 8.55 5.03 8.73
CA SER A 18 7.33 5.63 8.17
C SER A 18 6.68 4.80 7.05
N ALA A 19 7.45 4.01 6.30
CA ALA A 19 6.91 3.11 5.27
C ALA A 19 6.07 1.97 5.88
N ILE A 20 6.56 1.32 6.93
CA ILE A 20 5.80 0.23 7.58
C ILE A 20 4.61 0.78 8.37
N LEU A 21 4.74 1.96 8.97
CA LEU A 21 3.63 2.64 9.67
C LEU A 21 2.50 3.01 8.68
N ALA A 22 2.84 3.57 7.52
CA ALA A 22 1.89 3.87 6.46
C ALA A 22 1.21 2.61 5.90
N GLU A 23 1.96 1.52 5.73
CA GLU A 23 1.42 0.23 5.31
C GLU A 23 0.43 -0.33 6.34
N LEU A 24 0.79 -0.32 7.63
CA LEU A 24 -0.11 -0.76 8.70
C LEU A 24 -1.39 0.07 8.74
N PHE A 25 -1.28 1.39 8.60
CA PHE A 25 -2.46 2.26 8.51
C PHE A 25 -3.36 1.86 7.34
N LEU A 26 -2.83 1.74 6.13
CA LEU A 26 -3.61 1.40 4.93
C LEU A 26 -4.24 0.01 5.03
N VAL A 27 -3.48 -1.00 5.46
CA VAL A 27 -3.96 -2.38 5.58
C VAL A 27 -5.09 -2.48 6.60
N ASN A 28 -4.94 -1.84 7.77
CA ASN A 28 -6.00 -1.83 8.79
C ASN A 28 -7.23 -1.02 8.34
N SER A 29 -7.03 0.04 7.56
CA SER A 29 -8.15 0.79 6.95
C SER A 29 -8.94 -0.07 5.97
N VAL A 30 -8.27 -0.79 5.08
CA VAL A 30 -8.95 -1.72 4.15
C VAL A 30 -9.61 -2.86 4.92
N LEU A 31 -8.92 -3.44 5.92
CA LEU A 31 -9.46 -4.54 6.72
C LEU A 31 -10.73 -4.14 7.46
N SER A 32 -10.79 -2.95 8.06
CA SER A 32 -11.99 -2.47 8.74
C SER A 32 -13.17 -2.27 7.77
N ILE A 33 -12.95 -1.66 6.60
CA ILE A 33 -13.97 -1.52 5.55
C ILE A 33 -14.53 -2.89 5.15
N LEU A 34 -13.64 -3.85 4.86
CA LEU A 34 -14.06 -5.20 4.45
C LEU A 34 -14.80 -5.92 5.57
N ALA A 35 -14.32 -5.84 6.81
CA ALA A 35 -14.95 -6.45 7.96
C ALA A 35 -16.35 -5.91 8.19
N ILE A 36 -16.53 -4.58 8.12
CA ILE A 36 -17.82 -3.91 8.27
C ILE A 36 -18.77 -4.33 7.14
N ARG A 37 -18.34 -4.29 5.89
CA ARG A 37 -19.20 -4.67 4.75
C ARG A 37 -19.61 -6.13 4.77
N VAL A 38 -18.69 -7.03 5.12
CA VAL A 38 -19.01 -8.45 5.30
C VAL A 38 -19.99 -8.62 6.45
N PHE A 39 -19.76 -7.96 7.59
CA PHE A 39 -20.67 -7.99 8.73
C PHE A 39 -22.08 -7.50 8.35
N LEU A 40 -22.20 -6.34 7.72
CA LEU A 40 -23.49 -5.77 7.28
C LEU A 40 -24.19 -6.67 6.26
N SER A 41 -23.44 -7.27 5.33
CA SER A 41 -24.00 -8.21 4.35
C SER A 41 -24.49 -9.52 4.98
N LEU A 42 -23.88 -9.97 6.08
CA LEU A 42 -24.28 -11.20 6.78
C LEU A 42 -25.44 -10.98 7.75
N THR A 43 -25.69 -9.73 8.15
CA THR A 43 -26.69 -9.36 9.16
C THR A 43 -27.87 -8.60 8.56
N ASP A 44 -27.96 -8.53 7.23
CA ASP A 44 -29.00 -7.80 6.48
C ASP A 44 -29.13 -6.31 6.88
N TYR A 45 -27.98 -5.65 7.08
CA TYR A 45 -27.87 -4.22 7.40
C TYR A 45 -28.66 -3.80 8.65
N PRO A 46 -28.31 -4.33 9.84
CA PRO A 46 -29.00 -4.03 11.08
C PRO A 46 -28.82 -2.56 11.44
N GLN A 47 -29.89 -1.92 11.87
CA GLN A 47 -29.81 -0.57 12.41
C GLN A 47 -29.36 -0.63 13.87
N LEU A 48 -28.29 0.09 14.19
CA LEU A 48 -27.82 0.25 15.56
C LEU A 48 -28.38 1.55 16.14
N GLY A 49 -29.37 1.41 17.01
CA GLY A 49 -30.11 2.51 17.64
C GLY A 49 -31.61 2.20 17.69
N GLY A 50 -32.37 2.93 18.51
CA GLY A 50 -33.80 2.69 18.72
C GLY A 50 -34.62 3.96 18.46
N GLY A 51 -35.82 3.80 17.91
CA GLY A 51 -36.68 4.92 17.51
C GLY A 51 -36.05 5.73 16.38
N ASP A 52 -35.97 7.05 16.54
CA ASP A 52 -35.38 7.97 15.54
C ASP A 52 -33.84 8.07 15.60
N LEU A 53 -33.18 7.34 16.52
CA LEU A 53 -31.73 7.41 16.72
C LEU A 53 -31.01 6.34 15.90
N HIS A 54 -30.18 6.75 14.93
CA HIS A 54 -29.22 5.88 14.24
C HIS A 54 -27.78 6.25 14.63
N ILE A 55 -27.07 5.33 15.28
CA ILE A 55 -25.66 5.51 15.64
C ILE A 55 -24.80 5.07 14.45
N ALA A 56 -24.25 6.05 13.74
CA ALA A 56 -23.39 5.83 12.59
C ALA A 56 -22.06 5.20 13.03
N HIS A 57 -21.58 4.17 12.32
CA HIS A 57 -20.30 3.55 12.69
C HIS A 57 -19.12 4.51 12.47
N MET A 58 -19.32 5.58 11.69
CA MET A 58 -18.38 6.69 11.55
C MET A 58 -17.98 7.29 12.91
N LEU A 59 -18.88 7.31 13.89
CA LEU A 59 -18.58 7.77 15.26
C LEU A 59 -17.51 6.91 15.92
N TRP A 60 -17.62 5.58 15.82
CA TRP A 60 -16.60 4.65 16.28
C TRP A 60 -15.28 4.85 15.54
N GLY A 61 -15.35 5.11 14.23
CA GLY A 61 -14.18 5.51 13.43
C GLY A 61 -13.47 6.74 14.00
N GLY A 62 -14.22 7.79 14.33
CA GLY A 62 -13.73 9.00 14.97
C GLY A 62 -13.09 8.76 16.34
N ILE A 63 -13.69 7.90 17.18
CA ILE A 63 -13.14 7.54 18.50
C ILE A 63 -11.81 6.81 18.35
N LEU A 64 -11.70 5.84 17.44
CA LEU A 64 -10.46 5.10 17.17
C LEU A 64 -9.34 6.03 16.67
N MET A 65 -9.64 6.95 15.75
CA MET A 65 -8.67 7.95 15.29
C MET A 65 -8.25 8.91 16.41
N THR A 66 -9.19 9.38 17.24
CA THR A 66 -8.89 10.23 18.40
C THR A 66 -7.99 9.51 19.40
N THR A 67 -8.25 8.22 19.62
CA THR A 67 -7.44 7.35 20.50
C THR A 67 -6.03 7.20 19.94
N ALA A 68 -5.89 7.01 18.62
CA ALA A 68 -4.60 6.97 17.95
C ALA A 68 -3.81 8.28 18.15
N ILE A 69 -4.47 9.44 18.08
CA ILE A 69 -3.86 10.75 18.37
C ILE A 69 -3.41 10.83 19.83
N PHE A 70 -4.25 10.42 20.78
CA PHE A 70 -3.87 10.41 22.21
C PHE A 70 -2.66 9.51 22.49
N ILE A 71 -2.58 8.35 21.87
CA ILE A 71 -1.39 7.49 21.98
C ILE A 71 -0.15 8.24 21.47
N LEU A 72 -0.22 8.94 20.33
CA LEU A 72 0.90 9.74 19.83
C LEU A 72 1.31 10.90 20.77
N LEU A 73 0.33 11.49 21.47
CA LEU A 73 0.58 12.63 22.37
C LEU A 73 1.10 12.19 23.76
N PHE A 74 0.68 11.03 24.25
CA PHE A 74 0.94 10.57 25.61
C PHE A 74 1.96 9.44 25.72
N SER A 75 2.48 8.94 24.60
CA SER A 75 3.51 7.90 24.60
C SER A 75 4.82 8.38 23.97
N ILE A 76 5.92 7.78 24.42
CA ILE A 76 7.25 7.96 23.84
C ILE A 76 7.72 6.60 23.36
N GLY A 77 8.27 6.54 22.14
CA GLY A 77 8.83 5.33 21.54
C GLY A 77 7.98 4.75 20.41
N LYS A 78 8.51 3.72 19.75
CA LYS A 78 7.90 3.17 18.53
C LYS A 78 6.60 2.41 18.76
N SER A 79 6.41 1.79 19.92
CA SER A 79 5.19 1.04 20.25
C SER A 79 3.93 1.91 20.10
N GLY A 80 4.00 3.17 20.55
CA GLY A 80 2.96 4.17 20.34
C GLY A 80 2.69 4.43 18.86
N LEU A 81 3.74 4.63 18.05
CA LEU A 81 3.59 4.85 16.60
C LEU A 81 2.91 3.66 15.91
N PHE A 82 3.30 2.43 16.25
CA PHE A 82 2.71 1.21 15.71
C PHE A 82 1.24 1.08 16.08
N LEU A 83 0.91 1.26 17.37
CA LEU A 83 -0.46 1.17 17.86
C LEU A 83 -1.34 2.27 17.26
N SER A 84 -0.85 3.50 17.18
CA SER A 84 -1.54 4.61 16.53
C SER A 84 -1.73 4.39 15.04
N SER A 85 -0.79 3.74 14.34
CA SER A 85 -0.96 3.42 12.92
C SER A 85 -2.06 2.38 12.71
N ILE A 86 -2.13 1.36 13.58
CA ILE A 86 -3.18 0.34 13.56
C ILE A 86 -4.54 0.97 13.86
N LEU A 87 -4.68 1.64 15.01
CA LEU A 87 -5.95 2.24 15.45
C LEU A 87 -6.39 3.38 14.54
N GLY A 88 -5.45 4.21 14.08
CA GLY A 88 -5.73 5.26 13.12
C GLY A 88 -6.23 4.68 11.79
N GLY A 89 -5.65 3.56 11.34
CA GLY A 89 -6.11 2.85 10.16
C GLY A 89 -7.51 2.27 10.33
N LEU A 90 -7.73 1.48 11.40
CA LEU A 90 -9.05 0.94 11.72
C LEU A 90 -10.11 2.04 11.84
N GLY A 91 -9.76 3.15 12.49
CA GLY A 91 -10.64 4.30 12.66
C GLY A 91 -10.95 5.00 11.34
N PHE A 92 -9.94 5.24 10.51
CA PHE A 92 -10.10 5.85 9.20
C PHE A 92 -10.95 4.99 8.26
N GLY A 93 -10.69 3.68 8.21
CA GLY A 93 -11.48 2.75 7.39
C GLY A 93 -12.93 2.67 7.85
N THR A 94 -13.18 2.57 9.15
CA THR A 94 -14.54 2.61 9.73
C THR A 94 -15.25 3.94 9.41
N PHE A 95 -14.52 5.06 9.48
CA PHE A 95 -15.05 6.39 9.17
C PHE A 95 -15.45 6.51 7.68
N ILE A 96 -14.55 6.11 6.78
CA ILE A 96 -14.75 6.30 5.33
C ILE A 96 -15.75 5.30 4.74
N ASP A 97 -16.05 4.18 5.40
CA ASP A 97 -17.05 3.23 4.88
C ASP A 97 -18.45 3.85 4.77
N GLU A 98 -18.76 4.82 5.65
CA GLU A 98 -20.06 5.51 5.68
C GLU A 98 -20.15 6.69 4.71
N LEU A 99 -19.12 6.91 3.89
CA LEU A 99 -19.03 8.03 2.96
C LEU A 99 -20.26 8.17 2.05
N GLY A 100 -20.89 7.07 1.66
CA GLY A 100 -22.09 7.08 0.80
C GLY A 100 -23.24 7.88 1.41
N LYS A 101 -23.52 7.67 2.71
CA LYS A 101 -24.57 8.39 3.45
C LYS A 101 -24.34 9.89 3.56
N PHE A 102 -23.13 10.39 3.27
CA PHE A 102 -22.82 11.82 3.47
C PHE A 102 -22.42 12.55 2.18
N ILE A 103 -22.28 11.82 1.07
CA ILE A 103 -22.05 12.43 -0.25
C ILE A 103 -23.38 12.81 -0.92
N THR A 104 -24.45 12.08 -0.63
CA THR A 104 -25.75 12.30 -1.25
C THR A 104 -26.67 13.14 -0.37
N SER A 105 -27.52 13.97 -0.98
CA SER A 105 -28.43 14.85 -0.24
C SER A 105 -29.56 14.11 0.48
N ASP A 106 -29.80 12.85 0.10
CA ASP A 106 -30.79 11.94 0.69
C ASP A 106 -30.16 10.91 1.65
N ASN A 107 -28.86 11.00 1.91
CA ASN A 107 -28.10 10.07 2.74
C ASN A 107 -28.16 8.59 2.29
N ASP A 108 -28.20 8.36 0.97
CA ASP A 108 -28.15 7.01 0.38
C ASP A 108 -26.83 6.26 0.67
N TYR A 109 -26.88 5.28 1.57
CA TYR A 109 -25.76 4.38 1.87
C TYR A 109 -25.31 3.56 0.65
N PHE A 110 -26.22 3.24 -0.26
CA PHE A 110 -25.97 2.41 -1.44
C PHE A 110 -25.59 3.23 -2.67
N PHE A 111 -25.26 4.51 -2.49
CA PHE A 111 -24.83 5.37 -3.57
C PHE A 111 -23.64 4.74 -4.31
N ARG A 112 -23.89 4.24 -5.52
CA ARG A 112 -22.98 3.35 -6.25
C ARG A 112 -21.55 3.88 -6.39
N PRO A 113 -21.32 5.19 -6.66
CA PRO A 113 -19.96 5.74 -6.74
C PRO A 113 -19.13 5.64 -5.46
N THR A 114 -19.74 5.40 -4.29
CA THR A 114 -19.06 5.42 -2.98
C THR A 114 -17.82 4.52 -2.95
N ILE A 115 -17.92 3.27 -3.41
CA ILE A 115 -16.77 2.34 -3.37
C ILE A 115 -15.66 2.80 -4.31
N ALA A 116 -16.00 3.37 -5.48
CA ALA A 116 -15.03 3.92 -6.42
C ALA A 116 -14.32 5.17 -5.83
N ILE A 117 -15.06 6.02 -5.11
CA ILE A 117 -14.50 7.19 -4.41
C ILE A 117 -13.58 6.75 -3.27
N ILE A 118 -14.00 5.78 -2.46
CA ILE A 118 -13.14 5.19 -1.41
C ILE A 118 -11.85 4.66 -2.06
N TYR A 119 -11.95 3.89 -3.15
CA TYR A 119 -10.79 3.39 -3.88
C TYR A 119 -9.85 4.52 -4.33
N LEU A 120 -10.41 5.60 -4.90
CA LEU A 120 -9.65 6.77 -5.32
C LEU A 120 -8.90 7.43 -4.14
N VAL A 121 -9.55 7.56 -2.98
CA VAL A 121 -8.92 8.08 -1.75
C VAL A 121 -7.72 7.22 -1.36
N PHE A 122 -7.85 5.89 -1.37
CA PHE A 122 -6.74 4.98 -1.07
C PHE A 122 -5.58 5.08 -2.07
N VAL A 123 -5.89 5.19 -3.37
CA VAL A 123 -4.87 5.41 -4.41
C VAL A 123 -4.13 6.72 -4.18
N MET A 124 -4.84 7.80 -3.86
CA MET A 124 -4.24 9.10 -3.57
C MET A 124 -3.36 9.05 -2.32
N LEU A 125 -3.84 8.45 -1.22
CA LEU A 125 -3.05 8.26 0.00
C LEU A 125 -1.78 7.46 -0.27
N PHE A 126 -1.88 6.37 -1.04
CA PHE A 126 -0.72 5.57 -1.45
C PHE A 126 0.32 6.42 -2.20
N PHE A 127 -0.10 7.26 -3.14
CA PHE A 127 0.81 8.15 -3.85
C PHE A 127 1.43 9.23 -2.97
N ILE A 128 0.65 9.82 -2.06
CA ILE A 128 1.15 10.80 -1.09
C ILE A 128 2.25 10.16 -0.23
N PHE A 129 1.99 8.99 0.35
CA PHE A 129 2.96 8.27 1.16
C PHE A 129 4.19 7.88 0.34
N ARG A 130 4.00 7.33 -0.86
CA ARG A 130 5.13 6.97 -1.73
C ARG A 130 5.98 8.19 -2.11
N TYR A 131 5.35 9.32 -2.39
CA TYR A 131 6.03 10.57 -2.71
C TYR A 131 6.87 11.08 -1.52
N MET A 132 6.29 11.05 -0.32
CA MET A 132 6.98 11.49 0.91
C MET A 132 8.13 10.55 1.33
N LEU A 133 7.98 9.25 1.09
CA LEU A 133 8.85 8.23 1.67
C LEU A 133 9.92 7.68 0.71
N VAL A 134 9.61 7.53 -0.57
CA VAL A 134 10.50 6.81 -1.51
C VAL A 134 11.34 7.74 -2.37
N ARG A 135 10.85 8.95 -2.68
CA ARG A 135 11.53 9.81 -3.68
C ARG A 135 12.80 10.48 -3.19
N ARG A 136 13.05 10.56 -1.88
CA ARG A 136 14.21 11.26 -1.34
C ARG A 136 14.89 10.44 -0.24
N PRO A 137 16.21 10.15 -0.35
CA PRO A 137 16.93 9.56 0.77
C PRO A 137 16.84 10.47 2.00
N LEU A 138 17.04 9.90 3.19
CA LEU A 138 17.14 10.69 4.41
C LEU A 138 18.37 11.59 4.32
N SER A 139 18.27 12.79 4.86
CA SER A 139 19.44 13.66 5.03
C SER A 139 20.36 13.13 6.12
N PRO A 140 21.66 13.46 6.11
CA PRO A 140 22.59 13.07 7.18
C PRO A 140 22.07 13.42 8.58
N ARG A 141 21.40 14.58 8.72
CA ARG A 141 20.77 14.99 9.97
C ARG A 141 19.58 14.13 10.37
N GLU A 142 18.74 13.71 9.41
CA GLU A 142 17.64 12.78 9.69
C GLU A 142 18.18 11.41 10.14
N TYR A 143 19.27 10.93 9.55
CA TYR A 143 19.93 9.69 10.00
C TYR A 143 20.38 9.78 11.47
N LEU A 144 21.00 10.90 11.88
CA LEU A 144 21.38 11.10 13.29
C LEU A 144 20.18 11.15 14.23
N ILE A 145 19.08 11.82 13.81
CA ILE A 145 17.85 11.89 14.60
C ILE A 145 17.22 10.50 14.75
N ASN A 146 17.20 9.69 13.68
CA ASN A 146 16.73 8.31 13.74
C ASN A 146 17.65 7.42 14.59
N ALA A 147 18.96 7.66 14.60
CA ALA A 147 19.88 6.97 15.51
C ALA A 147 19.55 7.31 16.98
N SER A 148 19.21 8.57 17.26
CA SER A 148 18.76 8.98 18.60
C SER A 148 17.40 8.39 18.94
N ASP A 149 16.52 8.21 17.95
CA ASP A 149 15.23 7.55 18.13
C ASP A 149 15.41 6.08 18.50
N LEU A 150 16.26 5.36 17.78
CA LEU A 150 16.62 3.98 18.09
C LEU A 150 17.26 3.85 19.48
N LEU A 151 18.11 4.79 19.89
CA LEU A 151 18.71 4.76 21.22
C LEU A 151 17.66 4.92 22.33
N LYS A 152 16.60 5.72 22.12
CA LYS A 152 15.48 5.82 23.07
C LYS A 152 14.77 4.48 23.22
N ASP A 153 14.56 3.75 22.12
CA ASP A 153 13.94 2.42 22.18
C ASP A 153 14.83 1.43 22.91
N ILE A 154 16.15 1.38 22.62
CA ILE A 154 17.13 0.53 23.32
C ILE A 154 17.10 0.78 24.83
N ILE A 155 17.06 2.05 25.24
CA ILE A 155 16.97 2.41 26.67
C ILE A 155 15.65 1.95 27.27
N ALA A 156 14.54 2.08 26.54
CA ALA A 156 13.21 1.70 27.02
C ALA A 156 13.01 0.18 27.11
N THR A 157 13.62 -0.59 26.21
CA THR A 157 13.54 -2.06 26.18
C THR A 157 14.63 -2.74 26.99
N GLU A 158 15.69 -2.00 27.35
CA GLU A 158 16.95 -2.54 27.88
C GLU A 158 17.53 -3.65 27.01
N ASP A 159 17.30 -3.56 25.69
CA ASP A 159 17.66 -4.58 24.72
C ASP A 159 18.42 -3.97 23.56
N TYR A 160 19.64 -4.45 23.33
CA TYR A 160 20.48 -4.09 22.21
C TYR A 160 21.05 -5.37 21.58
N ASP A 161 20.36 -5.85 20.54
CA ASP A 161 20.67 -7.09 19.85
C ASP A 161 21.56 -6.88 18.60
N ILE A 162 21.88 -7.97 17.91
CA ILE A 162 22.73 -7.96 16.71
C ILE A 162 22.10 -7.17 15.54
N GLU A 163 20.77 -7.12 15.44
CA GLU A 163 20.06 -6.36 14.41
C GLU A 163 20.11 -4.86 14.72
N ASP A 164 19.94 -4.47 15.98
CA ASP A 164 20.05 -3.09 16.43
C ASP A 164 21.47 -2.55 16.29
N VAL A 165 22.49 -3.39 16.51
CA VAL A 165 23.89 -3.05 16.22
C VAL A 165 24.05 -2.66 14.74
N LYS A 166 23.50 -3.47 13.83
CA LYS A 166 23.58 -3.21 12.39
C LYS A 166 22.83 -1.93 12.02
N LYS A 167 21.62 -1.73 12.56
CA LYS A 167 20.80 -0.54 12.32
C LYS A 167 21.49 0.72 12.83
N LEU A 168 21.96 0.72 14.08
CA LEU A 168 22.60 1.87 14.70
C LEU A 168 23.87 2.27 13.94
N ASN A 169 24.75 1.31 13.61
CA ASN A 169 25.96 1.58 12.84
C ASN A 169 25.63 2.17 11.47
N PHE A 170 24.65 1.59 10.75
CA PHE A 170 24.22 2.12 9.45
C PHE A 170 23.72 3.56 9.56
N LEU A 171 22.88 3.87 10.54
CA LEU A 171 22.36 5.23 10.75
C LEU A 171 23.49 6.21 11.08
N LEU A 172 24.42 5.84 11.96
CA LEU A 172 25.55 6.68 12.31
C LEU A 172 26.49 6.91 11.12
N ASP A 173 26.75 5.89 10.30
CA ASP A 173 27.59 6.01 9.11
C ASP A 173 27.02 6.99 8.09
N GLN A 174 25.71 6.92 7.83
CA GLN A 174 25.03 7.83 6.90
C GLN A 174 24.84 9.25 7.47
N SER A 175 25.02 9.44 8.77
CA SER A 175 24.70 10.72 9.42
C SER A 175 25.75 11.83 9.28
N GLU A 176 26.92 11.51 8.71
CA GLU A 176 28.09 12.42 8.63
C GLU A 176 28.48 13.04 9.99
N ALA A 177 28.06 12.43 11.11
CA ALA A 177 28.37 12.91 12.45
C ALA A 177 29.86 12.79 12.77
N ASP A 178 30.34 13.66 13.67
CA ASP A 178 31.70 13.60 14.22
C ASP A 178 31.99 12.20 14.81
N PRO A 179 33.15 11.58 14.53
CA PRO A 179 33.48 10.25 15.05
C PRO A 179 33.32 10.12 16.56
N LYS A 180 33.65 11.16 17.33
CA LYS A 180 33.47 11.16 18.78
C LYS A 180 32.00 11.06 19.19
N LEU A 181 31.10 11.72 18.46
CA LEU A 181 29.66 11.61 18.71
C LEU A 181 29.14 10.21 18.38
N LYS A 182 29.59 9.63 17.26
CA LYS A 182 29.24 8.24 16.89
C LYS A 182 29.67 7.26 17.98
N GLU A 183 30.88 7.43 18.50
CA GLU A 183 31.41 6.60 19.58
C GLU A 183 30.55 6.70 20.85
N LEU A 184 30.11 7.90 21.25
CA LEU A 184 29.23 8.08 22.39
C LEU A 184 27.89 7.34 22.24
N PHE A 185 27.27 7.39 21.06
CA PHE A 185 26.04 6.64 20.79
C PHE A 185 26.24 5.14 20.97
N ILE A 186 27.33 4.61 20.41
CA ILE A 186 27.70 3.19 20.51
C ILE A 186 27.97 2.81 21.97
N GLN A 187 28.72 3.62 22.72
CA GLN A 187 29.01 3.37 24.14
C GLN A 187 27.75 3.35 25.00
N ILE A 188 26.77 4.23 24.75
CA ILE A 188 25.49 4.20 25.46
C ILE A 188 24.73 2.91 25.13
N ALA A 189 24.60 2.56 23.84
CA ALA A 189 23.89 1.35 23.42
C ALA A 189 24.53 0.07 23.97
N GLN A 190 25.87 0.00 23.99
CA GLN A 190 26.62 -1.15 24.51
C GLN A 190 26.33 -1.48 25.98
N LYS A 191 25.87 -0.51 26.78
CA LYS A 191 25.46 -0.78 28.18
C LYS A 191 24.23 -1.70 28.28
N PHE A 192 23.47 -1.84 27.21
CA PHE A 192 22.25 -2.66 27.12
C PHE A 192 22.45 -3.89 26.22
N LYS A 193 23.70 -4.26 25.93
CA LYS A 193 24.01 -5.39 25.03
C LYS A 193 23.42 -6.69 25.57
N THR A 194 22.70 -7.38 24.69
CA THR A 194 22.03 -8.64 25.02
C THR A 194 22.39 -9.72 24.00
N ASP A 195 22.60 -10.95 24.48
CA ASP A 195 22.95 -12.12 23.64
C ASP A 195 21.70 -12.85 23.08
N ARG A 196 20.53 -12.23 23.15
CA ARG A 196 19.29 -12.80 22.62
C ARG A 196 19.29 -12.68 21.10
N GLU A 197 19.40 -13.81 20.41
CA GLU A 197 19.09 -13.86 18.99
C GLU A 197 17.56 -13.90 18.80
N TYR A 198 16.99 -12.83 18.25
CA TYR A 198 15.57 -12.80 17.91
C TYR A 198 15.27 -13.92 16.90
N LYS A 199 14.33 -14.82 17.24
CA LYS A 199 13.88 -15.85 16.30
C LYS A 199 13.23 -15.13 15.11
N GLN A 200 13.83 -15.25 13.92
CA GLN A 200 13.28 -14.65 12.70
C GLN A 200 11.79 -14.99 12.58
N SER A 201 10.94 -13.97 12.40
CA SER A 201 9.49 -14.17 12.26
C SER A 201 9.20 -15.21 11.18
N LYS A 202 8.23 -16.10 11.44
CA LYS A 202 7.78 -17.10 10.46
C LYS A 202 7.43 -16.47 9.10
N TYR A 203 6.93 -15.23 9.12
CA TYR A 203 6.68 -14.43 7.93
C TYR A 203 7.96 -14.16 7.11
N LEU A 204 9.07 -13.79 7.75
CA LEU A 204 10.35 -13.53 7.07
C LEU A 204 10.93 -14.79 6.44
N ILE A 205 10.83 -15.93 7.15
CA ILE A 205 11.27 -17.24 6.63
C ILE A 205 10.43 -17.62 5.40
N LEU A 206 9.10 -17.50 5.50
CA LEU A 206 8.20 -17.77 4.38
C LEU A 206 8.48 -16.83 3.20
N LYS A 207 8.68 -15.53 3.45
CA LYS A 207 9.00 -14.54 2.42
C LYS A 207 10.29 -14.86 1.69
N LYS A 208 11.36 -15.23 2.42
CA LYS A 208 12.64 -15.67 1.84
C LYS A 208 12.44 -16.93 1.00
N PHE A 209 11.76 -17.94 1.53
CA PHE A 209 11.49 -19.19 0.82
C PHE A 209 10.70 -18.95 -0.48
N LEU A 210 9.59 -18.21 -0.40
CA LEU A 210 8.75 -17.87 -1.55
C LEU A 210 9.55 -17.09 -2.60
N ARG A 211 10.37 -16.11 -2.18
CA ARG A 211 11.25 -15.35 -3.07
C ARG A 211 12.22 -16.28 -3.79
N THR A 212 12.93 -17.16 -3.07
CA THR A 212 13.90 -18.07 -3.67
C THR A 212 13.25 -19.04 -4.66
N LYS A 213 12.12 -19.65 -4.30
CA LYS A 213 11.36 -20.53 -5.20
C LYS A 213 10.84 -19.80 -6.43
N PHE A 214 10.29 -18.60 -6.25
CA PHE A 214 9.80 -17.77 -7.34
C PHE A 214 10.92 -17.42 -8.33
N LEU A 215 12.09 -17.00 -7.83
CA LEU A 215 13.26 -16.68 -8.68
C LEU A 215 13.76 -17.87 -9.51
N GLN A 216 13.71 -19.09 -8.97
CA GLN A 216 14.07 -20.30 -9.73
C GLN A 216 13.12 -20.54 -10.91
N ILE A 217 11.83 -20.24 -10.74
CA ILE A 217 10.80 -20.49 -11.76
C ILE A 217 10.85 -19.45 -12.88
N ILE A 218 11.16 -18.19 -12.56
CA ILE A 218 11.14 -17.06 -13.50
C ILE A 218 12.04 -17.27 -14.73
N HIS A 219 13.19 -17.91 -14.56
CA HIS A 219 14.15 -18.11 -15.65
C HIS A 219 13.75 -19.21 -16.64
N THR A 220 12.68 -19.96 -16.36
CA THR A 220 12.23 -21.06 -17.23
C THR A 220 11.45 -20.54 -18.44
N LYS A 221 11.58 -21.21 -19.59
CA LYS A 221 10.79 -20.90 -20.80
C LYS A 221 9.28 -21.04 -20.55
N ARG A 222 8.88 -22.05 -19.76
CA ARG A 222 7.49 -22.29 -19.36
C ARG A 222 6.88 -21.12 -18.60
N PHE A 223 7.66 -20.44 -17.76
CA PHE A 223 7.17 -19.27 -17.03
C PHE A 223 6.89 -18.09 -17.97
N LYS A 224 7.72 -17.87 -19.00
CA LYS A 224 7.48 -16.84 -20.02
C LYS A 224 6.21 -17.11 -20.82
N GLU A 225 5.97 -18.38 -21.16
CA GLU A 225 4.74 -18.83 -21.83
C GLU A 225 3.53 -18.64 -20.92
N LEU A 226 3.62 -19.06 -19.66
CA LEU A 226 2.57 -18.86 -18.65
C LEU A 226 2.22 -17.38 -18.49
N LEU A 227 3.22 -16.50 -18.36
CA LEU A 227 2.98 -15.06 -18.22
C LEU A 227 2.28 -14.48 -19.45
N ASN A 228 2.71 -14.84 -20.66
CA ASN A 228 2.03 -14.43 -21.88
C ASN A 228 0.58 -14.95 -21.91
N SER A 229 0.34 -16.21 -21.53
CA SER A 229 -1.00 -16.79 -21.44
C SER A 229 -1.88 -16.07 -20.42
N ILE A 230 -1.33 -15.68 -19.27
CA ILE A 230 -2.05 -14.87 -18.26
C ILE A 230 -2.48 -13.54 -18.88
N PHE A 231 -1.59 -12.84 -19.60
CA PHE A 231 -1.93 -11.57 -20.24
C PHE A 231 -2.91 -11.71 -21.41
N ILE A 232 -2.82 -12.79 -22.19
CA ILE A 232 -3.79 -13.10 -23.24
C ILE A 232 -5.17 -13.39 -22.63
N PHE A 233 -5.22 -14.25 -21.62
CA PHE A 233 -6.44 -14.53 -20.86
C PHE A 233 -7.04 -13.25 -20.27
N ARG A 234 -6.19 -12.39 -19.70
CA ARG A 234 -6.58 -11.10 -19.12
C ARG A 234 -7.27 -10.18 -20.14
N ILE A 235 -6.83 -10.15 -21.40
CA ILE A 235 -7.50 -9.38 -22.47
C ILE A 235 -8.96 -9.83 -22.59
N PHE A 236 -9.19 -11.14 -22.75
CA PHE A 236 -10.54 -11.69 -22.87
C PHE A 236 -11.36 -11.51 -21.60
N PHE A 237 -10.74 -11.67 -20.44
CA PHE A 237 -11.40 -11.47 -19.14
C PHE A 237 -11.87 -10.03 -18.96
N ILE A 238 -11.05 -9.03 -19.30
CA ILE A 238 -11.43 -7.61 -19.25
C ILE A 238 -12.56 -7.31 -20.23
N LEU A 239 -12.47 -7.80 -21.48
CA LEU A 239 -13.55 -7.59 -22.46
C LEU A 239 -14.85 -8.24 -22.02
N GLY A 240 -14.78 -9.48 -21.50
CA GLY A 240 -15.94 -10.18 -20.96
C GLY A 240 -16.54 -9.46 -19.76
N SER A 241 -15.71 -8.99 -18.82
CA SER A 241 -16.20 -8.28 -17.64
C SER A 241 -16.89 -6.96 -18.01
N VAL A 242 -16.31 -6.17 -18.92
CA VAL A 242 -16.95 -4.94 -19.44
C VAL A 242 -18.27 -5.24 -20.14
N THR A 243 -18.31 -6.27 -20.97
CA THR A 243 -19.53 -6.66 -21.69
C THR A 243 -20.64 -7.05 -20.71
N VAL A 244 -20.31 -7.88 -19.71
CA VAL A 244 -21.26 -8.29 -18.66
C VAL A 244 -21.71 -7.10 -17.82
N SER A 245 -20.78 -6.25 -17.38
CA SER A 245 -21.10 -5.06 -16.58
C SER A 245 -22.05 -4.11 -17.33
N LEU A 246 -21.78 -3.82 -18.60
CA LEU A 246 -22.63 -2.96 -19.42
C LEU A 246 -23.98 -3.60 -19.74
N PHE A 247 -24.00 -4.90 -20.03
CA PHE A 247 -25.25 -5.62 -20.31
C PHE A 247 -26.17 -5.65 -19.08
N LEU A 248 -25.63 -5.95 -17.89
CA LEU A 248 -26.40 -5.93 -16.65
C LEU A 248 -26.90 -4.52 -16.31
N TYR A 249 -26.12 -3.50 -16.64
CA TYR A 249 -26.48 -2.10 -16.37
C TYR A 249 -27.52 -1.56 -17.35
N ALA A 250 -27.37 -1.81 -18.64
CA ALA A 250 -28.27 -1.32 -19.69
C ALA A 250 -29.60 -2.09 -19.79
N GLY A 251 -29.73 -3.23 -19.11
CA GLY A 251 -30.92 -4.08 -19.20
C GLY A 251 -31.15 -4.63 -20.61
N LYS A 252 -32.40 -4.62 -21.08
CA LYS A 252 -32.77 -5.18 -22.41
C LYS A 252 -32.41 -4.27 -23.60
N ASN A 253 -31.98 -3.03 -23.37
CA ASN A 253 -31.75 -2.05 -24.42
C ASN A 253 -30.25 -1.75 -24.61
N PHE A 254 -29.45 -2.80 -24.87
CA PHE A 254 -28.00 -2.66 -25.12
C PHE A 254 -27.67 -1.66 -26.25
N PHE A 255 -28.57 -1.46 -27.21
CA PHE A 255 -28.37 -0.52 -28.32
C PHE A 255 -28.67 0.96 -27.98
N ASP A 256 -29.39 1.24 -26.88
CA ASP A 256 -29.63 2.61 -26.39
C ASP A 256 -28.45 3.16 -25.55
N ILE A 257 -27.44 2.32 -25.26
CA ILE A 257 -26.21 2.73 -24.55
C ILE A 257 -25.50 3.87 -25.28
N PHE A 258 -25.56 3.90 -26.62
CA PHE A 258 -24.87 4.89 -27.43
C PHE A 258 -25.57 6.26 -27.49
N SER A 259 -26.83 6.38 -27.04
CA SER A 259 -27.56 7.66 -27.05
C SER A 259 -27.38 8.50 -25.78
N GLU A 260 -27.09 7.88 -24.62
CA GLU A 260 -26.81 8.56 -23.36
C GLU A 260 -25.62 7.91 -22.63
N VAL A 261 -24.42 7.98 -23.22
CA VAL A 261 -23.24 7.38 -22.60
C VAL A 261 -22.80 8.24 -21.41
N GLY A 262 -22.95 7.72 -20.19
CA GLY A 262 -22.48 8.36 -18.97
C GLY A 262 -20.95 8.31 -18.84
N PHE A 263 -20.42 9.14 -17.92
CA PHE A 263 -18.98 9.22 -17.62
C PHE A 263 -18.36 7.86 -17.24
N PHE A 264 -19.09 7.02 -16.50
CA PHE A 264 -18.58 5.74 -16.01
C PHE A 264 -18.49 4.68 -17.14
N GLU A 265 -19.44 4.68 -18.07
CA GLU A 265 -19.50 3.81 -19.24
C GLU A 265 -18.36 4.15 -20.22
N VAL A 266 -18.18 5.44 -20.54
CA VAL A 266 -17.04 5.90 -21.35
C VAL A 266 -15.73 5.53 -20.66
N GLY A 267 -15.64 5.75 -19.35
CA GLY A 267 -14.44 5.49 -18.55
C GLY A 267 -14.03 4.02 -18.54
N ILE A 268 -14.97 3.10 -18.31
CA ILE A 268 -14.67 1.66 -18.31
C ILE A 268 -14.27 1.15 -19.70
N LEU A 269 -14.95 1.60 -20.75
CA LEU A 269 -14.64 1.24 -22.14
C LEU A 269 -13.26 1.77 -22.56
N PHE A 270 -12.98 3.05 -22.30
CA PHE A 270 -11.72 3.68 -22.64
C PHE A 270 -10.54 3.04 -21.90
N SER A 271 -10.70 2.78 -20.61
CA SER A 271 -9.65 2.15 -19.80
C SER A 271 -9.38 0.71 -20.24
N ALA A 272 -10.43 -0.10 -20.47
CA ALA A 272 -10.30 -1.45 -21.00
C ALA A 272 -9.62 -1.49 -22.38
N PHE A 273 -10.03 -0.61 -23.29
CA PHE A 273 -9.42 -0.47 -24.61
C PHE A 273 -7.92 -0.14 -24.48
N THR A 274 -7.59 0.88 -23.69
CA THR A 274 -6.20 1.33 -23.50
C THR A 274 -5.31 0.22 -22.95
N ILE A 275 -5.77 -0.51 -21.93
CA ILE A 275 -5.04 -1.63 -21.32
C ILE A 275 -4.78 -2.71 -22.37
N ASN A 276 -5.82 -3.12 -23.09
CA ASN A 276 -5.71 -4.17 -24.09
C ASN A 276 -4.78 -3.78 -25.25
N VAL A 277 -4.84 -2.53 -25.71
CA VAL A 277 -3.89 -2.00 -26.71
C VAL A 277 -2.45 -2.06 -26.19
N ILE A 278 -2.19 -1.62 -24.96
CA ILE A 278 -0.84 -1.69 -24.36
C ILE A 278 -0.35 -3.14 -24.31
N VAL A 279 -1.19 -4.10 -23.89
CA VAL A 279 -0.82 -5.51 -23.82
C VAL A 279 -0.56 -6.09 -25.21
N ILE A 280 -1.45 -5.85 -26.18
CA ILE A 280 -1.32 -6.34 -27.57
C ILE A 280 -0.05 -5.77 -28.22
N LEU A 281 0.22 -4.47 -28.07
CA LEU A 281 1.46 -3.85 -28.55
C LEU A 281 2.68 -4.46 -27.87
N GLY A 282 2.63 -4.72 -26.56
CA GLY A 282 3.67 -5.40 -25.80
C GLY A 282 3.97 -6.81 -26.35
N LEU A 283 2.94 -7.61 -26.59
CA LEU A 283 3.02 -8.97 -27.13
C LEU A 283 3.52 -8.97 -28.58
N TYR A 284 3.04 -8.06 -29.42
CA TYR A 284 3.35 -8.01 -30.85
C TYR A 284 4.74 -7.42 -31.14
N ARG A 285 5.07 -6.27 -30.53
CA ARG A 285 6.30 -5.52 -30.82
C ARG A 285 7.54 -6.09 -30.13
N TYR A 286 7.38 -6.78 -29.01
CA TYR A 286 8.48 -7.30 -28.19
C TYR A 286 8.43 -8.82 -28.02
N LYS A 287 8.26 -9.55 -29.14
CA LYS A 287 8.30 -11.03 -29.15
C LYS A 287 9.64 -11.58 -28.64
N THR A 288 10.74 -10.96 -29.07
CA THR A 288 12.12 -11.40 -28.75
C THR A 288 12.71 -10.69 -27.53
N ASN A 289 12.35 -9.43 -27.28
CA ASN A 289 12.86 -8.65 -26.14
C ASN A 289 11.98 -8.83 -24.89
N THR A 290 12.33 -9.79 -24.04
CA THR A 290 11.55 -10.13 -22.83
C THR A 290 11.45 -8.95 -21.87
N LEU A 291 12.56 -8.25 -21.60
CA LEU A 291 12.58 -7.15 -20.64
C LEU A 291 11.69 -5.98 -21.06
N LYS A 292 11.74 -5.58 -22.34
CA LYS A 292 10.83 -4.55 -22.86
C LYS A 292 9.38 -5.00 -22.76
N ARG A 293 9.07 -6.25 -23.10
CA ARG A 293 7.70 -6.79 -22.95
C ARG A 293 7.20 -6.71 -21.50
N LEU A 294 8.05 -7.05 -20.53
CA LEU A 294 7.71 -6.94 -19.11
C LEU A 294 7.41 -5.50 -18.68
N TYR A 295 8.14 -4.51 -19.18
CA TYR A 295 7.81 -3.11 -18.92
C TYR A 295 6.43 -2.71 -19.45
N TRP A 296 6.04 -3.17 -20.65
CA TRP A 296 4.70 -2.93 -21.21
C TRP A 296 3.61 -3.63 -20.38
N PHE A 297 3.86 -4.87 -19.95
CA PHE A 297 2.98 -5.59 -19.03
C PHE A 297 2.81 -4.82 -17.71
N ARG A 298 3.91 -4.40 -17.07
CA ARG A 298 3.89 -3.58 -15.84
C ARG A 298 3.08 -2.31 -16.04
N THR A 299 3.30 -1.58 -17.14
CA THR A 299 2.56 -0.35 -17.45
C THR A 299 1.07 -0.62 -17.62
N SER A 300 0.69 -1.69 -18.33
CA SER A 300 -0.73 -2.06 -18.49
C SER A 300 -1.41 -2.45 -17.18
N THR A 301 -0.69 -3.13 -16.27
CA THR A 301 -1.19 -3.52 -14.96
C THR A 301 -1.33 -2.30 -14.05
N LEU A 302 -0.34 -1.39 -14.06
CA LEU A 302 -0.42 -0.14 -13.32
C LEU A 302 -1.59 0.73 -13.80
N PHE A 303 -1.77 0.86 -15.12
CA PHE A 303 -2.89 1.58 -15.69
C PHE A 303 -4.24 0.94 -15.31
N SER A 304 -4.30 -0.39 -15.26
CA SER A 304 -5.49 -1.12 -14.82
C SER A 304 -5.85 -0.83 -13.38
N ILE A 305 -4.88 -0.93 -12.47
CA ILE A 305 -5.06 -0.58 -11.06
C ILE A 305 -5.60 0.85 -10.98
N LEU A 306 -4.95 1.83 -11.62
CA LEU A 306 -5.32 3.23 -11.46
C LEU A 306 -6.67 3.62 -12.06
N PHE A 307 -6.98 3.13 -13.26
CA PHE A 307 -8.11 3.62 -14.05
C PHE A 307 -9.22 2.58 -14.18
N PHE A 308 -8.91 1.40 -14.71
CA PHE A 308 -9.94 0.39 -14.95
C PHE A 308 -10.58 -0.11 -13.67
N THR A 309 -9.79 -0.34 -12.61
CA THR A 309 -10.32 -0.78 -11.33
C THR A 309 -11.25 0.26 -10.70
N PHE A 310 -10.95 1.56 -10.83
CA PHE A 310 -11.84 2.63 -10.36
C PHE A 310 -13.23 2.52 -11.00
N PHE A 311 -13.31 2.44 -12.34
CA PHE A 311 -14.59 2.28 -13.03
C PHE A 311 -15.23 0.92 -12.75
N SER A 312 -14.43 -0.15 -12.63
CA SER A 312 -14.94 -1.48 -12.26
C SER A 312 -15.58 -1.47 -10.88
N PHE A 313 -15.12 -0.67 -9.91
CA PHE A 313 -15.75 -0.55 -8.60
C PHE A 313 -17.16 0.06 -8.68
N TYR A 314 -17.41 0.96 -9.64
CA TYR A 314 -18.74 1.53 -9.86
C TYR A 314 -19.75 0.46 -10.32
N PHE A 315 -19.39 -0.38 -11.29
CA PHE A 315 -20.29 -1.40 -11.83
C PHE A 315 -20.36 -2.68 -11.00
N ASN A 316 -19.21 -3.14 -10.49
CA ASN A 316 -19.04 -4.48 -9.92
C ASN A 316 -18.91 -4.48 -8.38
N GLN A 317 -18.84 -3.30 -7.74
CA GLN A 317 -18.79 -3.13 -6.29
C GLN A 317 -17.72 -4.04 -5.62
N LEU A 318 -18.10 -4.84 -4.62
CA LEU A 318 -17.20 -5.73 -3.89
C LEU A 318 -16.53 -6.79 -4.78
N SER A 319 -17.16 -7.23 -5.88
CA SER A 319 -16.55 -8.23 -6.76
C SER A 319 -15.32 -7.69 -7.50
N ALA A 320 -15.20 -6.36 -7.66
CA ALA A 320 -14.01 -5.72 -8.22
C ALA A 320 -12.76 -5.88 -7.34
N ILE A 321 -12.91 -6.19 -6.04
CA ILE A 321 -11.79 -6.47 -5.12
C ILE A 321 -10.97 -7.66 -5.62
N PHE A 322 -11.63 -8.71 -6.10
CA PHE A 322 -10.93 -9.89 -6.61
C PHE A 322 -10.05 -9.53 -7.82
N GLY A 323 -10.58 -8.70 -8.72
CA GLY A 323 -9.82 -8.13 -9.84
C GLY A 323 -8.62 -7.32 -9.36
N LEU A 324 -8.82 -6.40 -8.40
CA LEU A 324 -7.75 -5.58 -7.82
C LEU A 324 -6.64 -6.43 -7.19
N VAL A 325 -6.99 -7.46 -6.39
CA VAL A 325 -6.00 -8.36 -5.76
C VAL A 325 -5.15 -9.05 -6.82
N MET A 326 -5.78 -9.56 -7.88
CA MET A 326 -5.07 -10.21 -8.99
C MET A 326 -4.14 -9.22 -9.72
N GLU A 327 -4.58 -7.98 -9.95
CA GLU A 327 -3.75 -6.93 -10.56
C GLU A 327 -2.55 -6.55 -9.68
N ILE A 328 -2.74 -6.43 -8.35
CA ILE A 328 -1.64 -6.14 -7.41
C ILE A 328 -0.62 -7.29 -7.39
N LEU A 329 -1.08 -8.54 -7.32
CA LEU A 329 -0.21 -9.72 -7.34
C LEU A 329 0.57 -9.79 -8.66
N LEU A 330 -0.10 -9.54 -9.78
CA LEU A 330 0.51 -9.52 -11.10
C LEU A 330 1.55 -8.40 -11.21
N TYR A 331 1.22 -7.19 -10.73
CA TYR A 331 2.14 -6.05 -10.70
C TYR A 331 3.40 -6.38 -9.92
N TYR A 332 3.25 -6.91 -8.71
CA TYR A 332 4.37 -7.26 -7.83
C TYR A 332 5.23 -8.38 -8.43
N ALA A 333 4.61 -9.41 -9.01
CA ALA A 333 5.33 -10.46 -9.72
C ALA A 333 6.18 -9.89 -10.86
N ILE A 334 5.61 -9.03 -11.70
CA ILE A 334 6.34 -8.39 -12.83
C ILE A 334 7.45 -7.48 -12.33
N ASP A 335 7.20 -6.68 -11.29
CA ASP A 335 8.20 -5.75 -10.76
C ASP A 335 9.39 -6.49 -10.16
N ILE A 336 9.16 -7.62 -9.46
CA ILE A 336 10.24 -8.51 -9.02
C ILE A 336 11.03 -9.02 -10.22
N ILE A 337 10.37 -9.53 -11.26
CA ILE A 337 11.07 -10.08 -12.44
C ILE A 337 11.93 -9.00 -13.09
N ILE A 338 11.38 -7.80 -13.31
CA ILE A 338 12.13 -6.67 -13.87
C ILE A 338 13.31 -6.32 -12.98
N SER A 339 13.14 -6.28 -11.66
CA SER A 339 14.24 -5.97 -10.72
C SER A 339 15.38 -6.99 -10.78
N VAL A 340 15.08 -8.24 -11.12
CA VAL A 340 16.06 -9.33 -11.26
C VAL A 340 16.72 -9.27 -12.63
N GLU A 341 15.96 -9.07 -13.70
CA GLU A 341 16.47 -9.01 -15.08
C GLU A 341 17.23 -7.71 -15.39
N SER A 342 16.92 -6.61 -14.70
CA SER A 342 17.56 -5.30 -14.90
C SER A 342 18.83 -5.08 -14.08
N LYS A 343 19.13 -5.93 -13.09
CA LYS A 343 20.36 -5.82 -12.31
C LYS A 343 21.57 -6.26 -13.15
N PRO A 344 22.64 -5.44 -13.27
CA PRO A 344 23.91 -5.91 -13.79
C PRO A 344 24.43 -7.03 -12.89
N LYS A 345 25.03 -8.07 -13.49
CA LYS A 345 25.47 -9.34 -12.86
C LYS A 345 26.55 -9.21 -11.74
N SER A 346 26.73 -8.07 -11.08
CA SER A 346 27.87 -7.81 -10.19
C SER A 346 27.58 -6.93 -8.95
N ASN A 347 26.48 -7.15 -8.21
CA ASN A 347 26.31 -6.52 -6.90
C ASN A 347 25.90 -7.53 -5.79
N PRO A 348 26.83 -7.93 -4.90
CA PRO A 348 26.60 -8.93 -3.86
C PRO A 348 25.82 -8.42 -2.62
N LEU A 349 25.44 -7.14 -2.55
CA LEU A 349 24.80 -6.54 -1.36
C LEU A 349 23.28 -6.71 -1.28
N THR A 350 22.69 -7.64 -2.04
CA THR A 350 21.23 -7.91 -1.99
C THR A 350 20.88 -9.39 -1.85
N ASN A 351 21.73 -10.15 -1.13
CA ASN A 351 21.39 -11.49 -0.61
C ASN A 351 20.42 -11.40 0.56
#